data_AF-A0AAT9SA68-F1
#
_entry.id   AF-A0AAT9SA68-F1
#
_cell.length_a   1.000
_cell.length_b   1.000
_cell.length_c   1.000
_cell.angle_alpha   90.00
_cell.angle_beta   90.00
_cell.angle_gamma   90.00
#
_symmetry.space_group_name_H-M   'P 1'
#
loop_
_entity.id
_entity.type
_entity.pdbx_description
1 polymer ?
#
loop_
_entity_poly.entity_id
_entity_poly.type
_entity_poly.pdbx_seq_one_letter_code
_entity_poly.pdbx_strand_id
1 'polypeptide(L)'
;MAHILMMAKADVESEIWRQACSQYAGQLASMLDDALCFFGRKPGLDDLTRMHLVMLTNLGFELLGEALECHSRKAWHVRHPDFIELRWQLRMHLKRYLGARLVRDGFASSSIRDEHFADDLGL
;
A
#
# COMPACT_ATOMS: atom_id res chain seq x y z
N MET A 1 18.27 2.41 -23.25
CA MET A 1 17.23 3.26 -23.88
C MET A 1 15.79 2.88 -23.50
N ALA A 2 15.55 1.97 -22.54
CA ALA A 2 14.21 1.69 -22.01
C ALA A 2 13.85 2.47 -20.71
N HIS A 3 14.81 3.18 -20.12
CA HIS A 3 14.62 3.89 -18.85
C HIS A 3 14.00 5.30 -18.97
N ILE A 4 13.80 5.80 -20.19
CA ILE A 4 13.34 7.19 -20.43
C ILE A 4 11.84 7.25 -20.77
N LEU A 5 11.18 6.12 -21.07
CA LEU A 5 9.75 6.10 -21.39
C LEU A 5 8.83 5.91 -20.16
N MET A 6 9.39 5.71 -18.96
CA MET A 6 8.62 5.51 -17.72
C MET A 6 8.39 6.81 -16.91
N MET A 7 8.59 8.00 -17.51
CA MET A 7 8.41 9.30 -16.82
C MET A 7 6.99 9.89 -16.94
N ALA A 8 5.96 9.10 -17.26
CA ALA A 8 4.58 9.62 -17.38
C ALA A 8 3.48 8.74 -16.75
N LYS A 9 3.83 7.77 -15.88
CA LYS A 9 2.88 7.23 -14.90
C LYS A 9 3.47 7.58 -13.54
N ALA A 10 2.87 8.56 -12.86
CA ALA A 10 3.14 8.73 -11.43
C ALA A 10 3.01 7.33 -10.80
N ASP A 11 4.01 6.91 -10.02
CA ASP A 11 3.95 5.63 -9.32
C ASP A 11 2.63 5.59 -8.54
N VAL A 12 1.68 4.80 -9.04
CA VAL A 12 0.28 4.85 -8.60
C VAL A 12 0.20 4.38 -7.16
N GLU A 13 1.10 3.50 -6.73
CA GLU A 13 1.18 3.11 -5.33
C GLU A 13 1.57 4.28 -4.44
N SER A 14 2.62 5.03 -4.80
CA SER A 14 3.00 6.26 -4.08
C SER A 14 1.83 7.28 -4.05
N GLU A 15 1.10 7.40 -5.15
CA GLU A 15 -0.07 8.27 -5.24
C GLU A 15 -1.25 7.78 -4.36
N ILE A 16 -1.51 6.48 -4.30
CA ILE A 16 -2.50 5.86 -3.40
C ILE A 16 -2.16 6.21 -1.95
N TRP A 17 -0.90 6.02 -1.54
CA TRP A 17 -0.47 6.33 -0.17
C TRP A 17 -0.61 7.82 0.14
N ARG A 18 -0.15 8.69 -0.75
CA ARG A 18 -0.29 10.15 -0.58
C ARG A 18 -1.75 10.57 -0.44
N GLN A 19 -2.65 10.04 -1.27
CA GLN A 19 -4.08 10.35 -1.17
C GLN A 19 -4.71 9.75 0.08
N ALA A 20 -4.38 8.51 0.45
CA ALA A 20 -4.90 7.89 1.66
C ALA A 20 -4.48 8.67 2.91
N CYS A 21 -3.21 9.09 3.00
CA CYS A 21 -2.73 9.95 4.08
C CYS A 21 -3.46 11.30 4.12
N SER A 22 -3.73 11.90 2.95
CA SER A 22 -4.42 13.20 2.88
C SER A 22 -5.91 13.11 3.22
N GLN A 23 -6.62 12.09 2.74
CA GLN A 23 -8.08 12.00 2.84
C GLN A 23 -8.54 11.25 4.09
N TYR A 24 -7.71 10.35 4.61
CA TYR A 24 -8.04 9.48 5.73
C TYR A 24 -7.13 9.71 6.95
N ALA A 25 -6.44 10.84 7.10
CA ALA A 25 -5.48 11.06 8.18
C ALA A 25 -5.98 10.59 9.58
N GLY A 26 -7.23 10.88 9.95
CA GLY A 26 -7.83 10.47 11.22
C GLY A 26 -8.40 9.05 11.30
N GLN A 27 -8.43 8.32 10.18
CA GLN A 27 -8.99 6.97 10.06
C GLN A 27 -7.98 5.96 9.49
N LEU A 28 -6.82 6.42 9.01
CA LEU A 28 -5.88 5.58 8.28
C LEU A 28 -5.34 4.45 9.16
N ALA A 29 -5.10 4.71 10.45
CA ALA A 29 -4.66 3.69 11.39
C ALA A 29 -5.66 2.52 11.49
N SER A 30 -6.95 2.80 11.70
CA SER A 30 -7.98 1.74 11.77
C SER A 30 -8.20 1.06 10.41
N MET A 31 -8.10 1.80 9.31
CA MET A 31 -8.18 1.22 7.97
C MET A 31 -7.03 0.23 7.69
N LEU A 32 -5.82 0.54 8.14
CA LEU A 32 -4.67 -0.36 8.02
C LEU A 32 -4.84 -1.59 8.92
N ASP A 33 -5.35 -1.41 10.14
CA ASP A 33 -5.67 -2.53 11.03
C ASP A 33 -6.72 -3.47 10.42
N ASP A 34 -7.80 -2.93 9.86
CA ASP A 34 -8.82 -3.68 9.11
C ASP A 34 -8.18 -4.45 7.95
N ALA A 35 -7.34 -3.78 7.15
CA ALA A 35 -6.66 -4.41 6.01
C ALA A 35 -5.77 -5.59 6.46
N LEU A 36 -5.03 -5.42 7.55
CA LEU A 36 -4.17 -6.47 8.12
C LEU A 36 -5.00 -7.63 8.69
N CYS A 37 -6.14 -7.35 9.32
CA CYS A 37 -7.08 -8.36 9.80
C CYS A 37 -7.66 -9.20 8.65
N PHE A 38 -8.06 -8.57 7.55
CA PHE A 38 -8.61 -9.27 6.38
C PHE A 38 -7.56 -9.97 5.51
N PHE A 39 -6.27 -9.72 5.74
CA PHE A 39 -5.23 -10.39 4.99
C PHE A 39 -5.09 -11.86 5.41
N GLY A 40 -5.65 -12.74 4.59
CA GLY A 40 -5.41 -14.18 4.63
C GLY A 40 -4.16 -14.54 3.85
N ARG A 41 -3.10 -14.96 4.53
CA ARG A 41 -1.86 -15.40 3.89
C ARG A 41 -2.13 -16.58 2.95
N LYS A 42 -1.62 -16.53 1.73
CA LYS A 42 -1.58 -17.69 0.83
C LYS A 42 -0.33 -18.55 1.12
N PRO A 43 -0.45 -19.88 1.13
CA PRO A 43 0.72 -20.76 1.17
C PRO A 43 1.56 -20.59 -0.11
N GLY A 44 2.88 -20.68 0.00
CA GLY A 44 3.80 -20.55 -1.14
C GLY A 44 5.04 -19.69 -0.85
N LEU A 45 5.94 -19.63 -1.84
CA LEU A 45 7.03 -18.67 -1.87
C LEU A 45 6.45 -17.27 -2.14
N ASP A 46 6.89 -16.30 -1.36
CA ASP A 46 6.43 -14.92 -1.45
C ASP A 46 7.63 -13.99 -1.23
N ASP A 47 7.87 -13.11 -2.19
CA ASP A 47 9.06 -12.27 -2.22
C ASP A 47 9.02 -11.21 -1.12
N LEU A 48 10.19 -10.85 -0.61
CA LEU A 48 10.33 -9.69 0.28
C LEU A 48 10.50 -8.43 -0.56
N THR A 49 9.73 -7.40 -0.23
CA THR A 49 9.77 -6.11 -0.90
C THR A 49 9.96 -4.98 0.09
N ARG A 50 10.43 -3.84 -0.40
CA ARG A 50 10.65 -2.63 0.40
C ARG A 50 9.65 -1.56 0.02
N MET A 51 9.00 -0.99 1.03
CA MET A 51 8.20 0.22 0.91
C MET A 51 8.97 1.36 1.58
N HIS A 52 9.50 2.27 0.77
CA HIS A 52 10.33 3.36 1.24
C HIS A 52 9.49 4.50 1.84
N LEU A 53 10.04 5.19 2.83
CA LEU A 53 9.40 6.35 3.48
C LEU A 53 8.92 7.40 2.47
N VAL A 54 9.71 7.68 1.42
CA VAL A 54 9.34 8.64 0.36
C VAL A 54 8.06 8.26 -0.39
N MET A 55 7.81 6.96 -0.56
CA MET A 55 6.61 6.42 -1.22
C MET A 55 5.40 6.49 -0.28
N LEU A 56 5.59 6.19 1.00
CA LEU A 56 4.52 6.12 2.00
C LEU A 56 4.11 7.48 2.57
N THR A 57 4.95 8.51 2.41
CA THR A 57 4.95 9.72 3.25
C THR A 57 5.29 9.42 4.71
N ASN A 58 5.70 10.44 5.49
CA ASN A 58 6.00 10.25 6.92
C ASN A 58 4.78 9.68 7.68
N LEU A 59 3.58 10.20 7.41
CA LEU A 59 2.37 9.74 8.10
C LEU A 59 2.06 8.28 7.77
N GLY A 60 2.09 7.91 6.48
CA GLY A 60 1.82 6.54 6.07
C GLY A 60 2.88 5.56 6.57
N PHE A 61 4.15 5.98 6.60
CA PHE A 61 5.25 5.19 7.13
C PHE A 61 5.08 4.89 8.62
N GLU A 62 4.81 5.92 9.44
CA GLU A 62 4.59 5.74 10.88
C GLU A 62 3.39 4.86 11.16
N LEU A 63 2.22 5.19 10.57
CA LEU A 63 0.99 4.44 10.84
C LEU A 63 1.04 2.99 10.35
N LEU A 64 1.67 2.73 9.20
CA LEU A 64 1.87 1.36 8.73
C LEU A 64 2.84 0.60 9.63
N GLY A 65 3.94 1.24 10.05
CA GLY A 65 4.90 0.63 10.98
C GLY A 65 4.23 0.24 12.30
N GLU A 66 3.51 1.17 12.92
CA GLU A 66 2.77 0.93 14.16
C GLU A 66 1.72 -0.17 14.02
N ALA A 67 0.90 -0.13 12.95
CA ALA A 67 -0.12 -1.15 12.71
C ALA A 67 0.51 -2.55 12.54
N LEU A 68 1.62 -2.64 11.83
CA LEU A 68 2.34 -3.90 11.64
C LEU A 68 2.94 -4.42 12.96
N GLU A 69 3.57 -3.57 13.75
CA GLU A 69 4.19 -3.93 15.03
C GLU A 69 3.16 -4.39 16.08
N CYS A 70 1.96 -3.81 16.06
CA CYS A 70 0.82 -4.22 16.89
C CYS A 70 0.29 -5.61 16.52
N HIS A 71 0.43 -6.03 15.26
CA HIS A 71 0.01 -7.37 14.84
C HIS A 71 1.07 -8.42 15.27
N SER A 72 0.62 -9.51 15.90
CA SER A 72 1.48 -10.60 16.40
C SER A 72 2.24 -11.37 15.31
N ARG A 73 2.10 -10.97 14.05
CA ARG A 73 2.63 -11.61 12.84
C ARG A 73 4.01 -11.04 12.46
N LYS A 74 4.91 -10.96 13.44
CA LYS A 74 6.27 -10.37 13.30
C LYS A 74 7.12 -10.98 12.18
N ALA A 75 6.82 -12.21 11.74
CA ALA A 75 7.53 -12.84 10.62
C ALA A 75 7.20 -12.23 9.24
N TRP A 76 6.28 -11.27 9.17
CA TRP A 76 5.75 -10.74 7.91
C TRP A 76 6.34 -9.39 7.52
N HIS A 77 6.98 -8.70 8.46
CA HIS A 77 7.57 -7.40 8.22
C HIS A 77 8.81 -7.17 9.08
N VAL A 78 9.67 -6.27 8.63
CA VAL A 78 10.77 -5.70 9.41
C VAL A 78 10.79 -4.21 9.14
N ARG A 79 10.69 -3.40 10.19
CA ARG A 79 10.79 -1.94 10.09
C ARG A 79 12.26 -1.53 10.21
N HIS A 80 12.72 -0.76 9.23
CA HIS A 80 14.01 -0.08 9.22
C HIS A 80 13.80 1.44 9.29
N PRO A 81 14.84 2.28 9.49
CA PRO A 81 14.65 3.72 9.58
C PRO A 81 14.00 4.37 8.35
N ASP A 82 14.34 3.91 7.13
CA ASP A 82 13.92 4.58 5.87
C ASP A 82 12.96 3.75 5.01
N PHE A 83 12.66 2.51 5.44
CA PHE A 83 11.77 1.61 4.70
C PHE A 83 11.19 0.54 5.61
N ILE A 84 10.06 -0.02 5.20
CA ILE A 84 9.48 -1.23 5.78
C ILE A 84 9.69 -2.35 4.78
N GLU A 85 10.34 -3.43 5.23
CA GLU A 85 10.37 -4.70 4.49
C GLU A 85 9.11 -5.47 4.81
N LEU A 86 8.39 -5.91 3.78
CA LEU A 86 7.24 -6.79 3.91
C LEU A 86 7.07 -7.67 2.69
N ARG A 87 6.31 -8.74 2.86
CA ARG A 87 6.02 -9.70 1.80
C ARG A 87 5.20 -9.05 0.66
N TRP A 88 5.50 -9.42 -0.58
CA TRP A 88 4.87 -8.85 -1.79
C TRP A 88 3.35 -8.96 -1.76
N GLN A 89 2.80 -10.12 -1.37
CA GLN A 89 1.34 -10.29 -1.32
C GLN A 89 0.68 -9.35 -0.32
N LEU A 90 1.32 -9.07 0.82
CA LEU A 90 0.81 -8.11 1.80
C LEU A 90 0.86 -6.68 1.23
N ARG A 91 1.94 -6.29 0.56
CA ARG A 91 2.06 -4.98 -0.11
C ARG A 91 0.93 -4.79 -1.13
N MET A 92 0.72 -5.79 -1.99
CA MET A 92 -0.33 -5.73 -3.01
C MET A 92 -1.73 -5.70 -2.40
N HIS A 93 -1.95 -6.43 -1.31
CA HIS A 93 -3.21 -6.37 -0.56
C HIS A 93 -3.47 -4.98 0.01
N LEU A 94 -2.48 -4.36 0.66
CA LEU A 94 -2.59 -3.00 1.21
C LEU A 94 -2.87 -1.99 0.10
N LYS A 95 -2.11 -2.05 -1.01
CA LYS A 95 -2.31 -1.19 -2.19
C LYS A 95 -3.74 -1.29 -2.72
N ARG A 96 -4.23 -2.52 -2.92
CA ARG A 96 -5.58 -2.78 -3.43
C ARG A 96 -6.67 -2.32 -2.46
N TYR A 97 -6.49 -2.59 -1.16
CA TYR A 97 -7.43 -2.17 -0.14
C TYR A 97 -7.59 -0.65 -0.09
N LEU A 98 -6.47 0.10 -0.04
CA LEU A 98 -6.49 1.55 -0.03
C LEU A 98 -7.00 2.12 -1.36
N GLY A 99 -6.57 1.57 -2.50
CA GLY A 99 -7.04 1.96 -3.82
C GLY A 99 -8.56 1.80 -3.97
N ALA A 100 -9.09 0.63 -3.61
CA ALA A 100 -10.54 0.38 -3.65
C ALA A 100 -11.32 1.33 -2.73
N ARG A 101 -10.78 1.64 -1.54
CA ARG A 101 -11.36 2.63 -0.63
C ARG A 101 -11.41 4.02 -1.25
N LEU A 102 -10.31 4.49 -1.84
CA LEU A 102 -10.24 5.78 -2.52
C LEU A 102 -11.21 5.86 -3.70
N VAL A 103 -11.36 4.77 -4.47
CA VAL A 103 -12.33 4.73 -5.59
C VAL A 103 -13.76 4.81 -5.06
N ARG A 104 -14.10 3.96 -4.09
CA ARG A 104 -15.45 3.87 -3.54
C ARG A 104 -15.91 5.15 -2.87
N ASP A 105 -15.01 5.81 -2.13
CA ASP A 105 -15.33 7.02 -1.40
C ASP A 105 -15.19 8.30 -2.27
N GLY A 106 -14.85 8.15 -3.56
CA GLY A 106 -14.84 9.23 -4.55
C GLY A 106 -13.59 10.10 -4.58
N PHE A 107 -12.51 9.69 -3.91
CA PHE A 107 -11.25 10.44 -3.83
C PHE A 107 -10.23 10.06 -4.89
N ALA A 108 -10.36 8.89 -5.51
CA ALA A 108 -9.38 8.39 -6.48
C ALA A 108 -9.20 9.31 -7.70
N SER A 109 -7.93 9.56 -8.05
CA SER A 109 -7.56 10.15 -9.34
C SER A 109 -7.87 9.18 -10.49
N SER A 110 -7.77 9.66 -11.74
CA SER A 110 -7.91 8.79 -12.91
C SER A 110 -6.93 7.62 -12.90
N SER A 111 -5.67 7.86 -12.54
CA SER A 111 -4.65 6.80 -12.50
C SER A 111 -4.97 5.71 -11.46
N ILE A 112 -5.48 6.08 -10.29
CA ILE A 112 -5.90 5.11 -9.26
C ILE A 112 -7.13 4.32 -9.74
N ARG A 113 -8.11 4.99 -10.36
CA ARG A 113 -9.29 4.32 -10.92
C ARG A 113 -8.90 3.32 -12.00
N ASP A 114 -8.05 3.72 -12.95
CA ASP A 114 -7.62 2.87 -14.05
C ASP A 114 -6.88 1.63 -13.54
N GLU A 115 -6.03 1.79 -12.52
CA GLU A 115 -5.32 0.67 -11.90
C GLU A 115 -6.25 -0.26 -11.11
N HIS A 116 -7.22 0.30 -10.38
CA HIS A 116 -8.22 -0.50 -9.68
C HIS A 116 -9.07 -1.33 -10.66
N PHE A 117 -9.49 -0.73 -11.78
CA PHE A 117 -10.22 -1.45 -12.81
C PHE A 117 -9.38 -2.52 -13.51
N ALA A 118 -8.08 -2.28 -13.73
CA ALA A 118 -7.18 -3.29 -14.26
C ALA A 118 -7.04 -4.47 -13.30
N ASP A 119 -6.84 -4.21 -12.00
CA ASP A 119 -6.77 -5.23 -10.95
C ASP A 119 -8.07 -6.07 -10.88
N ASP A 120 -9.24 -5.44 -10.98
CA ASP A 120 -10.55 -6.12 -10.99
C ASP A 120 -10.76 -7.00 -12.23
N LEU A 121 -10.20 -6.60 -13.38
CA LEU A 121 -10.24 -7.36 -14.62
C LEU A 121 -9.14 -8.44 -14.70
N GLY A 122 -8.23 -8.50 -13.72
CA GLY A 122 -7.11 -9.44 -13.69
C GLY A 122 -6.01 -9.15 -14.73
N LEU A 123 -5.83 -7.87 -15.08
CA LEU A 123 -4.88 -7.38 -16.10
C LEU A 123 -3.57 -6.89 -15.50
#